data_AF-S4P1R8-F1
#
_entry.id   AF-S4P1R8-F1
#
_cell.length_a   1.000
_cell.length_b   1.000
_cell.length_c   1.000
_cell.angle_alpha   90.00
_cell.angle_beta   90.00
_cell.angle_gamma   90.00
#
_symmetry.space_group_name_H-M   'P 1'
#
loop_
_entity.id
_entity.type
_entity.pdbx_description
1 polymer ?
#
loop_
_entity_poly.entity_id
_entity_poly.type
_entity_poly.pdbx_seq_one_letter_code
_entity_poly.pdbx_strand_id
1 'polypeptide(L)'
;MIIYVSHGVSPAFLSETFGVASFNQLPDEARSLPMLENEGSELLHAFVDKLNDDRPYPSSLLILRDNSASRQLFTERLIEDRVESALSYYEFLQHVKTQVK
;
A
#
# COMPACT_ATOMS: atom_id res chain seq x y z
N MET A 1 7.64 -0.94 -2.92
CA MET A 1 6.29 -0.50 -3.31
C MET A 1 5.32 -1.37 -2.55
N ILE A 2 4.30 -0.80 -1.93
CA ILE A 2 3.34 -1.55 -1.12
C ILE A 2 1.96 -1.40 -1.76
N ILE A 3 1.27 -2.52 -1.94
CA ILE A 3 -0.17 -2.56 -2.22
C ILE A 3 -0.86 -2.92 -0.90
N TYR A 4 -1.54 -1.97 -0.30
CA TYR A 4 -2.26 -2.18 0.95
C TYR A 4 -3.72 -2.47 0.65
N VAL A 5 -4.18 -3.67 1.00
CA VAL A 5 -5.55 -4.12 0.71
C VAL A 5 -6.38 -4.03 1.99
N SER A 6 -7.37 -3.15 1.98
CA SER A 6 -8.30 -2.97 3.09
C SER A 6 -9.45 -3.96 3.05
N HIS A 7 -10.05 -4.24 4.21
CA HIS A 7 -11.22 -5.12 4.33
C HIS A 7 -12.43 -4.66 3.51
N GLY A 8 -12.50 -3.38 3.14
CA GLY A 8 -13.58 -2.78 2.35
C GLY A 8 -13.39 -2.87 0.84
N VAL A 9 -12.34 -3.54 0.36
CA VAL A 9 -12.09 -3.74 -1.08
C VAL A 9 -13.27 -4.47 -1.75
N SER A 10 -13.60 -4.09 -2.99
CA SER A 10 -14.71 -4.73 -3.70
C SER A 10 -14.37 -6.18 -4.07
N PRO A 11 -15.32 -7.13 -3.97
CA PRO A 11 -15.10 -8.51 -4.40
C PRO A 11 -14.74 -8.64 -5.88
N ALA A 12 -15.30 -7.77 -6.73
CA ALA A 12 -14.98 -7.73 -8.16
C ALA A 12 -13.51 -7.40 -8.38
N PHE A 13 -13.00 -6.33 -7.74
CA PHE A 13 -11.59 -5.96 -7.82
C PHE A 13 -10.68 -7.07 -7.29
N LEU A 14 -11.05 -7.72 -6.18
CA LEU A 14 -10.30 -8.86 -5.66
C LEU A 14 -10.18 -10.01 -6.66
N SER A 15 -11.29 -10.35 -7.31
CA SER A 15 -11.32 -11.42 -8.31
C SER A 15 -10.50 -11.05 -9.54
N GLU A 16 -10.64 -9.83 -10.04
CA GLU A 16 -9.99 -9.36 -11.26
C GLU A 16 -8.48 -9.12 -11.09
N THR A 17 -8.03 -8.69 -9.91
CA THR A 17 -6.62 -8.31 -9.68
C THR A 17 -5.81 -9.32 -8.87
N PHE A 18 -6.45 -10.05 -7.96
CA PHE A 18 -5.77 -11.03 -7.09
C PHE A 18 -6.25 -12.47 -7.31
N GLY A 19 -7.30 -12.69 -8.10
CA GLY A 19 -7.79 -14.04 -8.43
C GLY A 19 -8.49 -14.73 -7.26
N VAL A 20 -8.95 -13.97 -6.27
CA VAL A 20 -9.61 -14.48 -5.07
C VAL A 20 -11.04 -13.97 -4.96
N ALA A 21 -11.94 -14.81 -4.44
CA ALA A 21 -13.36 -14.49 -4.35
C ALA A 21 -13.72 -13.62 -3.14
N SER A 22 -12.83 -13.54 -2.14
CA SER A 22 -13.07 -12.74 -0.94
C SER A 22 -11.78 -12.31 -0.26
N PHE A 23 -11.87 -11.25 0.54
CA PHE A 23 -10.76 -10.68 1.30
C PHE A 23 -10.09 -11.72 2.23
N ASN A 24 -10.85 -12.70 2.74
CA ASN A 24 -10.32 -13.73 3.63
C ASN A 24 -9.39 -14.74 2.94
N GLN A 25 -9.44 -14.84 1.61
CA GLN A 25 -8.58 -15.71 0.83
C GLN A 25 -7.25 -15.04 0.47
N LEU A 26 -7.10 -13.73 0.70
CA LEU A 26 -5.83 -13.06 0.54
C LEU A 26 -4.85 -13.54 1.62
N PRO A 27 -3.60 -13.87 1.25
CA PRO A 27 -2.55 -14.09 2.24
C PRO A 27 -2.27 -12.79 2.99
N ASP A 28 -1.81 -12.90 4.23
CA ASP A 28 -1.44 -11.74 5.05
C ASP A 28 -0.33 -10.90 4.39
N GLU A 29 0.57 -11.57 3.66
CA GLU A 29 1.62 -10.98 2.85
C GLU A 29 1.80 -11.75 1.53
N ALA A 30 2.02 -11.01 0.44
CA ALA A 30 2.51 -11.57 -0.82
C ALA A 30 3.57 -10.66 -1.46
N ARG A 31 4.50 -11.25 -2.22
CA ARG A 31 5.60 -10.51 -2.89
C ARG A 31 5.44 -10.42 -4.41
N SER A 32 4.38 -10.99 -4.96
CA SER A 32 4.11 -11.03 -6.39
C SER A 32 2.63 -10.83 -6.64
N LEU A 33 2.31 -10.02 -7.64
CA LEU A 33 0.95 -9.88 -8.15
C LEU A 33 0.66 -11.02 -9.14
N PRO A 34 -0.48 -11.73 -9.04
CA PRO A 34 -0.82 -12.74 -10.04
C PRO A 34 -1.10 -12.09 -11.39
N MET A 35 -0.77 -12.79 -12.47
CA MET A 35 -1.14 -12.40 -13.83
C MET A 35 -2.42 -13.14 -14.21
N LEU A 36 -3.48 -12.39 -14.48
CA LEU A 36 -4.79 -12.93 -14.83
C LEU A 36 -5.18 -12.41 -16.22
N GLU A 37 -5.88 -13.22 -16.98
CA GLU A 37 -6.32 -12.87 -18.35
C GLU A 37 -7.57 -11.96 -18.30
N ASN A 38 -7.40 -10.74 -17.81
CA ASN A 38 -8.45 -9.71 -17.80
C ASN A 38 -7.84 -8.29 -17.79
N GLU A 39 -8.65 -7.32 -18.23
CA GLU A 39 -8.25 -5.92 -18.38
C GLU A 39 -7.80 -5.29 -17.04
N GLY A 40 -8.45 -5.61 -15.93
CA GLY A 40 -8.10 -5.06 -14.61
C GLY A 40 -6.70 -5.49 -14.14
N SER A 41 -6.35 -6.75 -14.36
CA SER A 41 -5.00 -7.26 -14.09
C SER A 41 -3.96 -6.59 -14.99
N GLU A 42 -4.21 -6.55 -16.30
CA GLU A 42 -3.30 -5.93 -17.27
C GLU A 42 -3.03 -4.46 -16.95
N LEU A 43 -4.07 -3.69 -16.62
CA LEU A 43 -3.94 -2.27 -16.24
C LEU A 43 -3.12 -2.10 -14.96
N LEU A 44 -3.31 -2.95 -13.95
CA LEU A 44 -2.57 -2.87 -12.70
C LEU A 44 -1.08 -3.20 -12.91
N HIS A 45 -0.75 -4.22 -13.71
CA HIS A 45 0.63 -4.55 -14.07
C HIS A 45 1.28 -3.43 -14.86
N ALA A 46 0.62 -2.89 -15.89
CA ALA A 46 1.12 -1.77 -16.67
C ALA A 46 1.37 -0.52 -15.79
N PHE A 47 0.51 -0.26 -14.81
CA PHE A 47 0.71 0.83 -13.85
C PHE A 47 1.93 0.59 -12.95
N VAL A 48 2.09 -0.63 -12.43
CA VAL A 48 3.25 -1.03 -11.62
C VAL A 48 4.56 -0.90 -12.41
N ASP A 49 4.56 -1.32 -13.68
CA ASP A 49 5.71 -1.18 -14.58
C ASP A 49 6.03 0.29 -14.83
N LYS A 50 5.01 1.10 -15.12
CA LYS A 50 5.17 2.54 -15.32
C LYS A 50 5.77 3.25 -14.11
N LEU A 51 5.42 2.84 -12.89
CA LEU A 51 6.02 3.38 -11.65
C LEU A 51 7.51 3.01 -11.46
N ASN A 52 7.97 1.99 -12.18
CA ASN A 52 9.36 1.53 -12.16
C ASN A 52 10.21 2.09 -13.31
N ASP A 53 9.61 2.59 -14.39
CA ASP A 53 10.34 3.15 -15.57
C ASP A 53 11.45 4.15 -15.19
N ASP A 54 11.14 5.07 -14.27
CA ASP A 54 12.06 6.15 -13.88
C ASP A 54 13.01 5.75 -12.73
N ARG A 55 12.97 4.50 -12.28
CA ARG A 55 13.79 4.02 -11.16
C ARG A 55 15.04 3.30 -11.69
N PRO A 56 16.22 3.53 -11.09
CA PRO A 56 17.43 2.80 -11.47
C PRO A 56 17.35 1.30 -11.17
N TYR A 57 16.47 0.90 -10.24
CA TYR A 57 16.18 -0.50 -9.91
C TYR A 57 14.68 -0.67 -9.67
N PRO A 58 14.07 -1.78 -10.14
CA PRO A 58 12.67 -2.05 -9.88
C PRO A 58 12.43 -2.19 -8.38
N SER A 59 11.40 -1.51 -7.89
CA SER A 59 11.05 -1.57 -6.48
C SER A 59 10.37 -2.92 -6.17
N SER A 60 10.84 -3.65 -5.16
CA SER A 60 10.16 -4.86 -4.67
C SER A 60 8.70 -4.57 -4.31
N LEU A 61 7.79 -5.43 -4.78
CA LEU A 61 6.36 -5.36 -4.45
C LEU A 61 6.09 -6.10 -3.14
N LEU A 62 5.28 -5.48 -2.27
CA LEU A 62 4.76 -6.09 -1.06
C LEU A 62 3.25 -5.83 -1.01
N ILE A 63 2.46 -6.90 -1.08
CA ILE A 63 1.01 -6.85 -0.90
C ILE A 63 0.74 -7.15 0.56
N LEU A 64 0.07 -6.24 1.27
CA LEU A 64 -0.26 -6.38 2.69
C LEU A 64 -1.75 -6.30 2.90
N ARG A 65 -2.26 -7.22 3.70
CA ARG A 65 -3.64 -7.20 4.19
C ARG A 65 -3.76 -6.28 5.42
N ASP A 66 -4.84 -5.50 5.53
CA ASP A 66 -4.99 -4.49 6.60
C ASP A 66 -5.05 -5.06 8.04
N ASN A 67 -5.50 -6.30 8.19
CA ASN A 67 -5.56 -7.02 9.45
C ASN A 67 -4.33 -7.93 9.70
N SER A 68 -3.33 -7.89 8.81
CA SER A 68 -2.06 -8.59 9.01
C SER A 68 -1.32 -8.03 10.22
N ALA A 69 -0.58 -8.90 10.92
CA ALA A 69 0.34 -8.48 11.98
C ALA A 69 1.39 -7.48 11.45
N SER A 70 1.71 -7.54 10.16
CA SER A 70 2.70 -6.69 9.50
C SER A 70 2.13 -5.40 8.93
N ARG A 71 0.87 -5.04 9.22
CA ARG A 71 0.26 -3.76 8.78
C ARG A 71 1.09 -2.53 9.14
N GLN A 72 1.87 -2.63 10.22
CA GLN A 72 2.78 -1.59 10.68
C GLN A 72 3.81 -1.19 9.61
N LEU A 73 4.24 -2.13 8.76
CA LEU A 73 5.16 -1.84 7.63
C LEU A 73 4.59 -0.82 6.65
N PHE A 74 3.27 -0.74 6.52
CA PHE A 74 2.59 0.27 5.73
C PHE A 74 2.35 1.55 6.54
N THR A 75 1.78 1.44 7.75
CA THR A 75 1.40 2.62 8.54
C THR A 75 2.58 3.47 8.98
N GLU A 76 3.76 2.88 9.21
CA GLU A 76 5.01 3.62 9.48
C GLU A 76 5.47 4.50 8.32
N ARG A 77 4.96 4.27 7.10
CA ARG A 77 5.26 5.09 5.93
C ARG A 77 4.28 6.26 5.75
N LEU A 78 3.23 6.35 6.55
CA LEU A 78 2.27 7.45 6.57
C LEU A 78 2.82 8.62 7.40
N ILE A 79 3.80 9.34 6.84
CA ILE A 79 4.62 10.34 7.56
C ILE A 79 3.85 11.56 8.08
N GLU A 80 2.62 11.78 7.62
CA GLU A 80 1.80 12.90 8.07
C GLU A 80 1.01 12.58 9.34
N ASP A 81 0.80 11.30 9.63
CA ASP A 81 0.07 10.83 10.81
C ASP A 81 0.96 10.87 12.06
N ARG A 82 0.31 10.94 13.23
CA ARG A 82 1.01 10.84 14.50
C ARG A 82 1.44 9.39 14.74
N VAL A 83 2.69 9.20 15.13
CA VAL A 83 3.21 7.91 15.60
C VAL A 83 3.79 8.05 17.02
N GLU A 84 4.09 6.94 17.70
CA GLU A 84 4.54 6.98 19.10
C GLU A 84 5.79 7.84 19.32
N SER A 85 6.70 7.84 18.35
CA SER A 85 7.99 8.54 18.42
C SER A 85 8.05 9.85 17.65
N ALA A 86 6.98 10.29 16.97
CA ALA A 86 7.01 11.48 16.13
C ALA A 86 5.68 12.24 16.08
N LEU A 87 5.79 13.55 15.88
CA LEU A 87 4.64 14.44 15.69
C LEU A 87 3.95 14.14 14.36
N SER A 88 2.63 14.26 14.33
CA SER A 88 1.91 14.44 13.05
C SER A 88 2.38 15.70 12.33
N TYR A 89 2.10 15.79 11.03
CA TYR A 89 2.37 16.98 10.24
C TYR A 89 1.78 18.24 10.87
N TYR A 90 0.52 18.18 11.34
CA TYR A 90 -0.13 19.31 11.99
C TYR A 90 0.59 19.76 13.26
N GLU A 91 0.94 18.81 14.13
CA GLU A 91 1.66 19.10 15.38
C GLU A 91 3.07 19.64 15.12
N PHE A 92 3.74 19.12 14.09
CA PHE A 92 5.04 19.63 13.65
C PHE A 92 4.95 21.10 13.23
N LEU A 93 3.94 21.48 12.45
CA LEU A 93 3.73 22.89 12.09
C LEU A 93 3.47 23.78 13.30
N GLN A 94 2.68 23.31 14.28
CA GLN A 94 2.48 24.06 15.52
C GLN A 94 3.78 24.21 16.31
N HIS A 95 4.59 23.15 16.39
CA HIS A 95 5.90 23.19 17.04
C HIS A 95 6.83 24.22 16.38
N VAL A 96 6.96 24.20 15.05
CA VAL A 96 7.76 25.19 14.30
C VAL A 96 7.25 26.61 14.58
N LYS A 97 5.93 26.84 14.55
CA LYS A 97 5.32 28.14 14.85
C LYS A 97 5.67 28.67 16.25
N THR A 98 5.85 27.80 17.24
CA THR A 98 6.24 28.22 18.59
C THR A 98 7.71 28.61 18.72
N GLN A 99 8.60 28.06 17.88
CA GLN A 99 10.04 28.29 17.92
C GLN A 99 10.49 29.53 17.12
N VAL A 100 9.70 29.97 16.13
CA VAL A 100 9.99 31.14 15.27
C VAL A 100 9.46 32.45 15.88
N LYS A 101 9.24 32.48 17.21
CA LYS A 101 8.84 33.69 17.95
C LYS A 101 10.04 34.38 18.58
#